data_AF-A0A5C3LA97-F1
#
_entry.id   AF-A0A5C3LA97-F1
#
_cell.length_a   1.000
_cell.length_b   1.000
_cell.length_c   1.000
_cell.angle_alpha   90.00
_cell.angle_beta   90.00
_cell.angle_gamma   90.00
#
_symmetry.space_group_name_H-M   'P 1'
#
loop_
_entity.id
_entity.type
_entity.pdbx_description
1 polymer ?
#
loop_
_entity_poly.entity_id
_entity_poly.type
_entity_poly.pdbx_seq_one_letter_code
_entity_poly.pdbx_strand_id
1 'polypeptide(L)'
;MRFFTTALTLLSCASIAMCTPTLTPATVCDPNASGPLLAARQKASIKDFANIFLVEKDVQKAFDKYIPGDFVQHDPWTLSGRQNAIDVLIPIWPTVSFSNIHAYAGEGYGTLHVKRTSGSDNYAFVSKLKFQGTCFVEHWSVEQQIFGTEPNPIAFF
;
A
#
# COMPACT_ATOMS: atom_id res chain seq x y z
N MET A 1 53.53 -58.50 22.43
CA MET A 1 52.79 -57.27 22.79
C MET A 1 52.86 -56.30 21.63
N ARG A 2 51.75 -56.05 20.94
CA ARG A 2 51.64 -55.03 19.87
C ARG A 2 50.61 -54.00 20.33
N PHE A 3 51.04 -52.75 20.47
CA PHE A 3 50.18 -51.62 20.83
C PHE A 3 49.53 -51.06 19.57
N PHE A 4 48.21 -50.87 19.61
CA PHE A 4 47.44 -50.11 18.62
C PHE A 4 47.19 -48.71 19.17
N THR A 5 47.53 -47.69 18.39
CA THR A 5 47.22 -46.29 18.70
C THR A 5 46.22 -45.79 17.68
N THR A 6 45.01 -45.45 18.12
CA THR A 6 43.96 -44.88 17.28
C THR A 6 44.02 -43.35 17.37
N ALA A 7 44.21 -42.68 16.24
CA ALA A 7 44.18 -41.22 16.16
C ALA A 7 42.75 -40.73 15.86
N LEU A 8 42.21 -39.88 16.73
CA LEU A 8 40.89 -39.26 16.58
C LEU A 8 41.07 -37.87 15.94
N THR A 9 40.52 -37.66 14.74
CA THR A 9 40.53 -36.37 14.05
C THR A 9 39.26 -35.59 14.37
N LEU A 10 39.43 -34.40 14.96
CA LEU A 10 38.36 -33.46 15.28
C LEU A 10 38.11 -32.55 14.06
N LEU A 11 36.93 -32.66 13.46
CA LEU A 11 36.44 -31.75 12.41
C LEU A 11 35.84 -30.50 13.08
N SER A 12 36.46 -29.35 12.89
CA SER A 12 35.95 -28.05 13.36
C SER A 12 34.92 -27.50 12.38
N CYS A 13 33.66 -27.42 12.80
CA CYS A 13 32.62 -26.68 12.07
C CYS A 13 32.79 -25.18 12.32
N ALA A 14 33.29 -24.45 11.32
CA ALA A 14 33.29 -22.99 11.34
C ALA A 14 31.87 -22.48 11.06
N SER A 15 31.20 -21.93 12.07
CA SER A 15 29.90 -21.29 11.94
C SER A 15 30.02 -19.97 11.18
N ILE A 16 29.46 -19.91 9.96
CA ILE A 16 29.30 -18.66 9.21
C ILE A 16 28.17 -17.87 9.89
N ALA A 17 28.53 -16.79 10.59
CA ALA A 17 27.56 -15.86 11.13
C ALA A 17 26.86 -15.13 9.97
N MET A 18 25.62 -15.49 9.67
CA MET A 18 24.76 -14.71 8.79
C MET A 18 24.43 -13.40 9.50
N CYS A 19 25.06 -12.31 9.06
CA CYS A 19 24.70 -10.97 9.47
C CYS A 19 23.31 -10.67 8.90
N THR A 20 22.26 -10.90 9.70
CA THR A 20 20.92 -10.39 9.38
C THR A 20 20.98 -8.87 9.47
N PRO A 21 20.83 -8.13 8.36
CA PRO A 21 20.82 -6.67 8.44
C PRO A 21 19.69 -6.26 9.36
N THR A 22 20.04 -5.57 10.44
CA THR A 22 19.07 -4.95 11.33
C THR A 22 18.37 -3.86 10.52
N LEU A 23 17.11 -4.14 10.16
CA LEU A 23 16.21 -3.14 9.60
C LEU A 23 15.98 -2.06 10.66
N THR A 24 16.73 -0.96 10.57
CA THR A 24 16.24 0.32 11.06
C THR A 24 14.82 0.50 10.53
N PRO A 25 13.85 0.97 11.33
CA PRO A 25 12.51 1.25 10.84
C PRO A 25 12.66 2.20 9.66
N ALA A 26 12.46 1.69 8.45
CA ALA A 26 12.57 2.50 7.26
C ALA A 26 11.54 3.64 7.39
N THR A 27 11.95 4.87 7.11
CA THR A 27 10.98 5.95 6.89
C THR A 27 9.92 5.43 5.93
N VAL A 28 8.67 5.44 6.37
CA VAL A 28 7.58 4.71 5.69
C VAL A 28 7.42 5.20 4.25
N CYS A 29 7.36 6.53 4.10
CA CYS A 29 7.53 7.21 2.83
C CYS A 29 8.97 7.73 2.74
N ASP A 30 9.73 7.16 1.81
CA ASP A 30 11.05 7.58 1.40
C ASP A 30 10.99 7.85 -0.12
N PRO A 31 11.05 9.12 -0.57
CA PRO A 31 10.94 9.46 -1.98
C PRO A 31 12.17 9.04 -2.79
N ASN A 32 13.29 8.74 -2.12
CA ASN A 32 14.54 8.32 -2.74
C ASN A 32 14.74 6.79 -2.65
N ALA A 33 13.76 6.07 -2.13
CA ALA A 33 13.80 4.62 -2.04
C ALA A 33 14.02 4.00 -3.43
N SER A 34 14.99 3.11 -3.50
CA SER A 34 15.42 2.47 -4.75
C SER A 34 15.98 1.07 -4.49
N GLY A 35 16.41 0.39 -5.56
CA GLY A 35 17.05 -0.92 -5.48
C GLY A 35 16.08 -2.10 -5.48
N PRO A 36 16.61 -3.32 -5.24
CA PRO A 36 15.88 -4.57 -5.52
C PRO A 36 14.65 -4.80 -4.63
N LEU A 37 14.55 -4.10 -3.50
CA LEU A 37 13.43 -4.23 -2.56
C LEU A 37 12.32 -3.19 -2.80
N LEU A 38 12.48 -2.28 -3.75
CA LEU A 38 11.54 -1.17 -3.96
C LEU A 38 10.11 -1.66 -4.22
N ALA A 39 9.93 -2.64 -5.11
CA ALA A 39 8.61 -3.18 -5.45
C ALA A 39 7.90 -3.80 -4.22
N ALA A 40 8.64 -4.52 -3.37
CA ALA A 40 8.10 -5.09 -2.15
C ALA A 40 7.69 -4.00 -1.15
N ARG A 41 8.48 -2.93 -1.03
CA ARG A 41 8.17 -1.78 -0.17
C ARG A 41 6.95 -1.00 -0.68
N GLN A 42 6.86 -0.73 -1.98
CA GLN A 42 5.68 -0.09 -2.59
C GLN A 42 4.41 -0.91 -2.35
N LYS A 43 4.49 -2.24 -2.50
CA LYS A 43 3.38 -3.15 -2.17
C LYS A 43 2.99 -3.09 -0.69
N ALA A 44 3.95 -2.94 0.23
CA ALA A 44 3.66 -2.74 1.64
C ALA A 44 3.00 -1.38 1.90
N SER A 45 3.52 -0.30 1.29
CA SER A 45 2.97 1.06 1.42
C SER A 45 1.51 1.15 1.00
N ILE A 46 1.13 0.63 -0.18
CA ILE A 46 -0.27 0.70 -0.63
C ILE A 46 -1.22 -0.13 0.23
N LYS A 47 -0.76 -1.26 0.77
CA LYS A 47 -1.59 -2.10 1.66
C LYS A 47 -1.83 -1.43 3.00
N ASP A 48 -0.80 -0.86 3.60
CA ASP A 48 -0.94 -0.16 4.86
C ASP A 48 -1.70 1.17 4.69
N PHE A 49 -1.47 1.89 3.58
CA PHE A 49 -2.31 3.03 3.19
C PHE A 49 -3.78 2.61 3.08
N ALA A 50 -4.09 1.54 2.34
CA ALA A 50 -5.46 1.06 2.20
C ALA A 50 -6.09 0.70 3.55
N ASN A 51 -5.34 0.10 4.47
CA ASN A 51 -5.82 -0.21 5.81
C ASN A 51 -6.15 1.08 6.60
N ILE A 52 -5.20 2.01 6.71
CA ILE A 52 -5.42 3.26 7.46
C ILE A 52 -6.53 4.09 6.82
N PHE A 53 -6.49 4.25 5.50
CA PHE A 53 -7.40 5.10 4.76
C PHE A 53 -8.79 4.50 4.69
N LEU A 54 -8.97 3.24 4.29
CA LEU A 54 -10.30 2.66 4.02
C LEU A 54 -10.90 1.90 5.21
N VAL A 55 -10.07 1.30 6.07
CA VAL A 55 -10.55 0.47 7.19
C VAL A 55 -10.58 1.27 8.49
N GLU A 56 -9.45 1.88 8.88
CA GLU A 56 -9.39 2.73 10.07
C GLU A 56 -10.10 4.07 9.85
N LYS A 57 -10.33 4.46 8.58
CA LYS A 57 -10.94 5.73 8.16
C LYS A 57 -10.18 6.97 8.65
N ASP A 58 -8.88 6.85 8.88
CA ASP A 58 -8.04 7.96 9.34
C ASP A 58 -7.33 8.62 8.15
N VAL A 59 -8.06 9.55 7.50
CA VAL A 59 -7.58 10.29 6.33
C VAL A 59 -6.29 11.06 6.64
N GLN A 60 -6.26 11.77 7.77
CA GLN A 60 -5.11 12.60 8.14
C GLN A 60 -3.86 11.76 8.33
N LYS A 61 -3.97 10.67 9.09
CA LYS A 61 -2.84 9.74 9.32
C LYS A 61 -2.36 9.08 8.03
N ALA A 62 -3.27 8.70 7.12
CA ALA A 62 -2.89 8.12 5.84
C ALA A 62 -2.10 9.13 4.97
N PHE A 63 -2.58 10.37 4.90
CA PHE A 63 -1.92 11.45 4.15
C PHE A 63 -0.59 11.87 4.78
N ASP A 64 -0.51 12.00 6.10
CA ASP A 64 0.76 12.34 6.80
C ASP A 64 1.81 11.26 6.59
N LYS A 65 1.40 9.99 6.59
CA LYS A 65 2.30 8.85 6.47
C LYS A 65 2.81 8.60 5.05
N TYR A 66 1.98 8.83 4.03
CA TYR A 66 2.29 8.40 2.65
C TYR A 66 2.28 9.52 1.59
N ILE A 67 1.69 10.67 1.90
CA ILE A 67 1.60 11.84 1.00
C ILE A 67 2.11 13.08 1.77
N PRO A 68 3.38 13.12 2.25
CA PRO A 68 3.83 14.22 3.11
C PRO A 68 4.12 15.53 2.35
N GLY A 69 4.16 15.50 1.02
CA GLY A 69 4.52 16.64 0.18
C GLY A 69 3.44 17.01 -0.83
N ASP A 70 3.88 17.60 -1.94
CA ASP A 70 3.01 17.97 -3.05
C ASP A 70 2.29 16.75 -3.63
N PHE A 71 1.01 16.95 -3.97
CA PHE A 71 0.13 15.89 -4.43
C PHE A 71 -0.71 16.40 -5.59
N VAL A 72 -0.51 15.78 -6.75
CA VAL A 72 -1.31 16.07 -7.95
C VAL A 72 -2.56 15.19 -7.92
N GLN A 73 -3.73 15.81 -7.90
CA GLN A 73 -5.02 15.13 -7.87
C GLN A 73 -5.77 15.41 -9.18
N HIS A 74 -6.20 14.34 -9.84
CA HIS A 74 -6.90 14.37 -11.12
C HIS A 74 -8.41 14.10 -11.01
N ASP A 75 -8.93 13.80 -9.82
CA ASP A 75 -10.36 13.61 -9.60
C ASP A 75 -11.16 14.85 -10.04
N PRO A 76 -12.18 14.69 -10.92
CA PRO A 76 -12.88 15.84 -11.52
C PRO A 76 -13.72 16.63 -10.51
N TRP A 77 -13.95 16.10 -9.30
CA TRP A 77 -14.79 16.70 -8.28
C TRP A 77 -14.00 17.45 -7.20
N THR A 78 -12.67 17.53 -7.31
CA THR A 78 -11.80 18.15 -6.31
C THR A 78 -10.65 18.89 -6.98
N LEU A 79 -10.32 20.09 -6.48
CA LEU A 79 -9.14 20.81 -6.93
C LEU A 79 -7.86 20.03 -6.60
N SER A 80 -6.88 20.08 -7.49
CA SER A 80 -5.59 19.44 -7.24
C SER A 80 -4.91 19.99 -5.98
N GLY A 81 -4.11 19.17 -5.29
CA GLY A 81 -3.37 19.54 -4.09
C GLY A 81 -3.71 18.70 -2.87
N ARG A 82 -2.72 18.50 -2.00
CA ARG A 82 -2.85 17.68 -0.80
C ARG A 82 -3.95 18.17 0.14
N GLN A 83 -3.93 19.46 0.48
CA GLN A 83 -4.89 20.02 1.44
C GLN A 83 -6.31 20.01 0.88
N ASN A 84 -6.48 20.34 -0.41
CA ASN A 84 -7.78 20.27 -1.09
C ASN A 84 -8.39 18.87 -1.03
N ALA A 85 -7.58 17.82 -1.23
CA ALA A 85 -8.03 16.44 -1.08
C ALA A 85 -8.44 16.13 0.38
N ILE A 86 -7.63 16.52 1.37
CA ILE A 86 -7.92 16.31 2.79
C ILE A 86 -9.23 17.00 3.20
N ASP A 87 -9.42 18.24 2.80
CA ASP A 87 -10.59 19.06 3.16
C ASP A 87 -11.90 18.47 2.61
N VAL A 88 -11.86 17.86 1.43
CA VAL A 88 -13.00 17.15 0.85
C VAL A 88 -13.23 15.79 1.53
N LEU A 89 -12.16 15.04 1.81
CA LEU A 89 -12.26 13.67 2.28
C LEU A 89 -12.68 13.59 3.75
N ILE A 90 -12.06 14.36 4.65
CA ILE A 90 -12.26 14.27 6.11
C ILE A 90 -13.76 14.34 6.51
N PRO A 91 -14.57 15.28 6.00
CA PRO A 91 -15.98 15.38 6.39
C PRO A 91 -16.83 14.19 5.91
N ILE A 92 -16.48 13.59 4.77
CA ILE A 92 -17.31 12.58 4.09
C ILE A 92 -16.92 11.16 4.53
N TRP A 93 -15.62 10.92 4.78
CA TRP A 93 -15.06 9.59 5.04
C TRP A 93 -15.73 8.77 6.15
N PRO A 94 -16.13 9.38 7.28
CA PRO A 94 -16.85 8.66 8.33
C PRO A 94 -18.19 8.08 7.87
N THR A 95 -18.87 8.75 6.92
CA THR A 95 -20.23 8.44 6.48
C THR A 95 -20.32 7.37 5.39
N VAL A 96 -19.20 7.04 4.76
CA VAL A 96 -19.12 5.99 3.71
C VAL A 96 -18.61 4.68 4.29
N SER A 97 -18.94 3.54 3.69
CA SER A 97 -18.34 2.25 4.04
C SER A 97 -17.59 1.66 2.86
N PHE A 98 -16.55 0.89 3.17
CA PHE A 98 -15.68 0.25 2.19
C PHE A 98 -15.68 -1.26 2.38
N SER A 99 -15.76 -1.99 1.28
CA SER A 99 -15.69 -3.46 1.24
C SER A 99 -15.03 -3.91 -0.06
N ASN A 100 -14.74 -5.21 -0.20
CA ASN A 100 -14.05 -5.74 -1.38
C ASN A 100 -12.77 -4.97 -1.70
N ILE A 101 -11.95 -4.71 -0.68
CA ILE A 101 -10.74 -3.89 -0.81
C ILE A 101 -9.61 -4.74 -1.38
N HIS A 102 -9.15 -4.38 -2.58
CA HIS A 102 -7.98 -4.96 -3.20
C HIS A 102 -6.91 -3.90 -3.41
N ALA A 103 -5.71 -4.13 -2.87
CA ALA A 103 -4.56 -3.23 -2.98
C ALA A 103 -3.40 -3.92 -3.70
N TYR A 104 -2.96 -3.33 -4.82
CA TYR A 104 -1.88 -3.85 -5.66
C TYR A 104 -0.80 -2.78 -5.88
N ALA A 105 0.41 -3.22 -6.22
CA ALA A 105 1.48 -2.33 -6.66
C ALA A 105 2.30 -2.98 -7.77
N GLY A 106 2.77 -2.19 -8.71
CA GLY A 106 3.61 -2.60 -9.83
C GLY A 106 4.02 -1.40 -10.68
N GLU A 107 5.18 -1.48 -11.31
CA GLU A 107 5.66 -0.48 -12.29
C GLU A 107 5.67 0.97 -11.76
N GLY A 108 5.89 1.16 -10.46
CA GLY A 108 5.87 2.50 -9.83
C GLY A 108 4.46 3.06 -9.58
N TYR A 109 3.42 2.23 -9.64
CA TYR A 109 2.05 2.60 -9.28
C TYR A 109 1.48 1.66 -8.21
N GLY A 110 0.64 2.22 -7.35
CA GLY A 110 -0.28 1.50 -6.49
C GLY A 110 -1.70 1.60 -7.04
N THR A 111 -2.52 0.56 -6.87
CA THR A 111 -3.93 0.61 -7.25
C THR A 111 -4.81 0.07 -6.15
N LEU A 112 -5.95 0.73 -5.93
CA LEU A 112 -7.03 0.25 -5.08
C LEU A 112 -8.23 -0.08 -5.96
N HIS A 113 -8.77 -1.28 -5.85
CA HIS A 113 -10.10 -1.62 -6.39
C HIS A 113 -11.00 -1.89 -5.18
N VAL A 114 -12.06 -1.09 -5.01
CA VAL A 114 -12.84 -1.07 -3.77
C VAL A 114 -14.31 -0.81 -4.05
N LYS A 115 -15.18 -1.45 -3.27
CA LYS A 115 -16.58 -1.08 -3.18
C LYS A 115 -16.77 0.03 -2.16
N ARG A 116 -17.33 1.16 -2.58
CA ARG A 116 -17.79 2.24 -1.68
C ARG A 116 -19.31 2.23 -1.61
N THR A 117 -19.86 2.33 -0.41
CA THR A 117 -21.29 2.54 -0.18
C THR A 117 -21.51 3.86 0.55
N SER A 118 -22.43 4.69 0.06
CA SER A 118 -22.83 5.97 0.64
C SER A 118 -24.35 6.05 0.63
N GLY A 119 -24.98 5.94 1.81
CA GLY A 119 -26.42 5.77 1.90
C GLY A 119 -26.88 4.50 1.17
N SER A 120 -27.81 4.65 0.21
CA SER A 120 -28.28 3.57 -0.67
C SER A 120 -27.38 3.32 -1.89
N ASP A 121 -26.48 4.25 -2.19
CA ASP A 121 -25.70 4.20 -3.42
C ASP A 121 -24.45 3.35 -3.24
N ASN A 122 -24.16 2.53 -4.25
CA ASN A 122 -22.99 1.66 -4.29
C ASN A 122 -22.14 2.03 -5.51
N TYR A 123 -20.83 1.96 -5.35
CA TYR A 123 -19.88 2.30 -6.39
C TYR A 123 -18.72 1.31 -6.42
N ALA A 124 -18.27 0.97 -7.62
CA ALA A 124 -16.95 0.38 -7.85
C ALA A 124 -15.95 1.49 -8.15
N PHE A 125 -14.91 1.58 -7.32
CA PHE A 125 -13.84 2.55 -7.45
C PHE A 125 -12.55 1.86 -7.85
N VAL A 126 -11.86 2.44 -8.83
CA VAL A 126 -10.45 2.14 -9.08
C VAL A 126 -9.64 3.42 -8.87
N SER A 127 -8.77 3.42 -7.86
CA SER A 127 -7.77 4.46 -7.66
C SER A 127 -6.41 3.98 -8.16
N LYS A 128 -5.69 4.84 -8.87
CA LYS A 128 -4.29 4.66 -9.25
C LYS A 128 -3.45 5.75 -8.60
N LEU A 129 -2.41 5.37 -7.89
CA LEU A 129 -1.51 6.24 -7.15
C LEU A 129 -0.10 6.08 -7.72
N LYS A 130 0.54 7.16 -8.15
CA LYS A 130 1.94 7.13 -8.59
C LYS A 130 2.86 7.18 -7.39
N PHE A 131 3.87 6.31 -7.39
CA PHE A 131 4.94 6.35 -6.43
C PHE A 131 6.08 7.27 -6.86
N GLN A 132 6.64 7.99 -5.90
CA GLN A 132 8.03 8.44 -5.91
C GLN A 132 8.73 7.73 -4.74
N GLY A 133 9.68 6.85 -5.02
CA GLY A 133 10.19 5.92 -4.02
C GLY A 133 9.04 5.10 -3.40
N THR A 134 8.77 5.28 -2.10
CA THR A 134 7.62 4.66 -1.39
C THR A 134 6.50 5.63 -1.03
N CYS A 135 6.59 6.89 -1.48
CA CYS A 135 5.59 7.94 -1.26
C CYS A 135 4.61 8.02 -2.42
N PHE A 136 3.37 8.45 -2.17
CA PHE A 136 2.44 8.79 -3.25
C PHE A 136 2.53 10.29 -3.57
N VAL A 137 2.58 10.61 -4.86
CA VAL A 137 2.74 11.99 -5.34
C VAL A 137 1.65 12.41 -6.34
N GLU A 138 0.88 11.46 -6.85
CA GLU A 138 -0.13 11.72 -7.87
C GLU A 138 -1.24 10.67 -7.81
N HIS A 139 -2.50 11.07 -8.04
CA HIS A 139 -3.67 10.20 -7.95
C HIS A 139 -4.65 10.41 -9.10
N TRP A 140 -5.19 9.30 -9.60
CA TRP A 140 -6.33 9.24 -10.50
C TRP A 140 -7.38 8.28 -9.94
N SER A 141 -8.64 8.58 -10.19
CA SER A 141 -9.79 7.76 -9.81
C SER A 141 -10.74 7.61 -10.99
N VAL A 142 -11.39 6.46 -11.06
CA VAL A 142 -12.63 6.25 -11.80
C VAL A 142 -13.62 5.61 -10.84
N GLU A 143 -14.84 6.10 -10.85
CA GLU A 143 -15.97 5.52 -10.14
C GLU A 143 -17.06 5.10 -11.12
N GLN A 144 -17.68 3.96 -10.85
CA GLN A 144 -18.87 3.49 -11.55
C GLN A 144 -19.95 3.16 -10.52
N GLN A 145 -21.11 3.80 -10.64
CA GLN A 145 -22.27 3.47 -9.81
C GLN A 145 -22.79 2.06 -10.14
N ILE A 146 -23.20 1.34 -9.11
CA ILE A 146 -23.80 0.00 -9.16
C ILE A 146 -25.29 0.14 -8.83
N PHE A 147 -26.15 -0.09 -9.82
CA PHE A 147 -27.61 0.02 -9.74
C PHE A 147 -28.27 -1.28 -9.28
N GLY A 148 -27.60 -2.43 -9.43
CA GLY A 148 -28.15 -3.75 -9.11
C GLY A 148 -29.11 -4.30 -10.16
N THR A 149 -29.23 -3.62 -11.31
CA THR A 149 -30.04 -4.01 -12.47
C THR A 149 -29.19 -4.16 -13.73
N GLU A 150 -27.86 -4.21 -13.58
CA GLU A 150 -26.94 -4.46 -14.67
C GLU A 150 -27.23 -5.81 -15.35
N PRO A 151 -27.11 -5.91 -16.68
CA PRO A 151 -27.44 -7.14 -17.41
C PRO A 151 -26.44 -8.28 -17.17
N ASN A 152 -25.22 -7.97 -16.73
CA ASN A 152 -24.19 -8.98 -16.45
C ASN A 152 -24.43 -9.57 -15.05
N PRO A 153 -24.62 -10.91 -14.90
CA PRO A 153 -24.86 -11.53 -13.60
C PRO A 153 -23.61 -11.65 -12.72
N ILE A 154 -22.42 -11.32 -13.23
CA ILE A 154 -21.16 -11.40 -12.49
C ILE A 154 -20.91 -10.09 -11.74
N ALA A 155 -20.50 -10.21 -10.48
CA ALA A 155 -20.18 -9.06 -9.63
C ALA A 155 -19.02 -8.22 -10.19
N PHE A 156 -18.99 -6.94 -9.82
CA PHE A 156 -17.92 -6.01 -10.20
C PHE A 156 -16.55 -6.34 -9.60
N PHE A 157 -16.48 -7.21 -8.58
CA PHE A 157 -15.29 -7.51 -7.77
C PHE A 157 -15.02 -9.00 -7.70
#